data_AF-A0A931S8G2-F1
#
_entry.id   AF-A0A931S8G2-F1
#
_cell.length_a   1.000
_cell.length_b   1.000
_cell.length_c   1.000
_cell.angle_alpha   90.00
_cell.angle_beta   90.00
_cell.angle_gamma   90.00
#
_symmetry.space_group_name_H-M   'P 1'
#
loop_
_entity.id
_entity.type
_entity.pdbx_description
1 polymer ?
#
loop_
_entity_poly.entity_id
_entity_poly.type
_entity_poly.pdbx_seq_one_letter_code
_entity_poly.pdbx_strand_id
1 'polypeptide(L)'
;MRMMLPPLRERRSVDRYLTAFFRDYRPADFKRAISSLCRFYHLKMPKVEWFEYIDWGKTAGKTYENGQIYLVHPENWKRGRKYNSERSWIKTVYHELGHYVFWADAENKADKFATRMVRGVNNHK
;
A
#
# COMPACT_ATOMS: atom_id res chain seq x y z
N MET A 1 4.13 15.60 -1.79
CA MET A 1 2.65 15.76 -1.70
C MET A 1 2.20 15.15 -0.38
N ARG A 2 1.41 15.84 0.44
CA ARG A 2 0.90 15.28 1.70
C ARG A 2 -0.27 14.34 1.38
N MET A 3 -0.11 13.04 1.61
CA MET A 3 -1.20 12.08 1.46
C MET A 3 -2.20 12.29 2.59
N MET A 4 -3.49 12.38 2.27
CA MET A 4 -4.54 12.33 3.30
C MET A 4 -4.54 10.94 3.92
N LEU A 5 -4.56 10.84 5.24
CA LEU A 5 -4.60 9.56 5.94
C LEU A 5 -5.97 9.35 6.57
N PRO A 6 -6.44 8.10 6.70
CA PRO A 6 -7.65 7.81 7.46
C PRO A 6 -7.56 8.31 8.90
N PRO A 7 -8.71 8.63 9.54
CA PRO A 7 -8.76 8.96 10.96
C PRO A 7 -8.08 7.90 11.83
N LEU A 8 -7.54 8.32 12.98
CA LEU A 8 -6.76 7.42 13.86
C LEU A 8 -7.55 6.18 14.28
N ARG A 9 -8.86 6.32 14.52
CA ARG A 9 -9.76 5.19 14.85
C ARG A 9 -9.81 4.12 13.75
N GLU A 10 -9.86 4.56 12.51
CA GLU A 10 -9.86 3.64 11.36
C GLU A 10 -8.49 2.98 11.20
N ARG A 11 -7.41 3.75 11.30
CA ARG A 11 -6.04 3.21 11.27
C ARG A 11 -5.79 2.16 12.35
N ARG A 12 -6.29 2.37 13.58
CA ARG A 12 -6.23 1.36 14.66
C ARG A 12 -7.01 0.10 14.33
N SER A 13 -8.13 0.21 13.61
CA SER A 13 -8.92 -0.96 13.22
C SER A 13 -8.23 -1.74 12.10
N VAL A 14 -7.70 -1.04 11.10
CA VAL A 14 -6.86 -1.62 10.04
C VAL A 14 -5.64 -2.34 10.64
N ASP A 15 -4.93 -1.70 11.58
CA ASP A 15 -3.77 -2.30 12.26
C ASP A 15 -4.15 -3.61 12.98
N ARG A 16 -5.27 -3.62 13.72
CA ARG A 16 -5.77 -4.83 14.39
C ARG A 16 -6.07 -5.96 13.41
N TYR A 17 -6.70 -5.65 12.28
CA TYR A 17 -6.98 -6.66 11.25
C TYR A 17 -5.70 -7.21 10.61
N LEU A 18 -4.72 -6.36 10.31
CA LEU A 18 -3.43 -6.80 9.77
C LEU A 18 -2.63 -7.62 10.79
N THR A 19 -2.65 -7.23 12.07
CA THR A 19 -2.07 -8.02 13.16
C THR A 19 -2.76 -9.38 13.30
N ALA A 20 -4.09 -9.43 13.26
CA ALA A 20 -4.84 -10.69 13.33
C ALA A 20 -4.52 -11.60 12.15
N PHE A 21 -4.43 -11.04 10.93
CA PHE A 21 -4.00 -11.79 9.76
C PHE A 21 -2.56 -12.31 9.90
N PHE A 22 -1.63 -11.47 10.37
CA PHE A 22 -0.23 -11.86 10.55
C PHE A 22 -0.08 -12.99 11.58
N ARG A 23 -0.79 -12.92 12.70
CA ARG A 23 -0.65 -13.88 13.81
C ARG A 23 -1.39 -15.19 13.54
N ASP A 24 -2.66 -15.08 13.19
CA ASP A 24 -3.60 -16.20 13.20
C ASP A 24 -3.98 -16.67 11.79
N TYR A 25 -3.41 -16.06 10.75
CA TYR A 25 -3.76 -16.33 9.35
C TYR A 25 -5.27 -16.28 9.10
N ARG A 26 -5.86 -15.09 9.28
CA ARG A 26 -7.28 -14.80 9.00
C ARG A 26 -7.44 -14.00 7.70
N PRO A 27 -7.53 -14.63 6.50
CA PRO A 27 -7.61 -13.91 5.22
C PRO A 27 -8.74 -12.88 5.14
N ALA A 28 -9.84 -13.13 5.83
CA ALA A 28 -10.97 -12.20 5.92
C ALA A 28 -10.58 -10.86 6.58
N ASP A 29 -9.72 -10.89 7.60
CA ASP A 29 -9.24 -9.68 8.26
C ASP A 29 -8.29 -8.89 7.35
N PHE A 30 -7.43 -9.57 6.60
CA PHE A 30 -6.64 -8.90 5.56
C PHE A 30 -7.54 -8.18 4.56
N LYS A 31 -8.54 -8.89 3.99
CA LYS A 31 -9.49 -8.29 3.05
C LYS A 31 -10.23 -7.08 3.64
N ARG A 32 -10.64 -7.15 4.91
CA ARG A 32 -11.28 -6.02 5.64
C ARG A 32 -10.34 -4.83 5.78
N ALA A 33 -9.07 -5.06 6.14
CA ALA A 33 -8.06 -4.03 6.27
C ALA A 33 -7.86 -3.27 4.94
N ILE A 34 -7.64 -4.01 3.84
CA ILE A 34 -7.44 -3.43 2.51
C ILE A 34 -8.71 -2.71 2.05
N SER A 35 -9.88 -3.32 2.22
CA SER A 35 -11.16 -2.74 1.80
C SER A 35 -11.47 -1.42 2.52
N SER A 36 -11.14 -1.30 3.82
CA SER A 36 -11.31 -0.04 4.57
C SER A 36 -10.46 1.07 3.94
N LEU A 37 -9.19 0.78 3.66
CA LEU A 37 -8.27 1.75 3.05
C LEU A 37 -8.71 2.12 1.63
N CYS A 38 -9.05 1.15 0.79
CA CYS A 38 -9.57 1.40 -0.56
C CYS A 38 -10.83 2.27 -0.53
N ARG A 39 -11.76 2.03 0.41
CA ARG A 39 -12.95 2.85 0.57
C ARG A 39 -12.61 4.30 0.92
N PHE A 40 -11.68 4.51 1.85
CA PHE A 40 -11.23 5.85 2.23
C PHE A 40 -10.64 6.62 1.05
N TYR A 41 -9.89 5.96 0.18
CA TYR A 41 -9.27 6.58 -1.01
C TYR A 41 -10.15 6.52 -2.27
N HIS A 42 -11.37 6.01 -2.19
CA HIS A 42 -12.26 5.79 -3.35
C HIS A 42 -11.62 4.93 -4.47
N LEU A 43 -10.83 3.93 -4.08
CA LEU A 43 -10.15 3.02 -4.99
C LEU A 43 -10.85 1.67 -5.09
N LYS A 44 -10.65 0.99 -6.22
CA LYS A 44 -10.98 -0.44 -6.35
C LYS A 44 -10.09 -1.27 -5.42
N MET A 45 -10.49 -2.52 -5.18
CA MET A 45 -9.63 -3.47 -4.48
C MET A 45 -8.43 -3.85 -5.37
N PRO A 46 -7.19 -3.78 -4.87
CA PRO A 46 -6.04 -4.26 -5.61
C PRO A 46 -6.04 -5.79 -5.70
N LYS A 47 -5.34 -6.34 -6.71
CA LYS A 47 -5.07 -7.77 -6.80
C LYS A 47 -3.83 -8.08 -5.97
N VAL A 48 -4.00 -8.76 -4.83
CA VAL A 48 -2.88 -9.15 -3.97
C VAL A 48 -2.45 -10.58 -4.27
N GLU A 49 -1.17 -10.79 -4.53
CA GLU A 49 -0.57 -12.10 -4.72
C GLU A 49 0.53 -12.35 -3.69
N TRP A 50 0.56 -13.59 -3.19
CA TRP A 50 1.45 -14.02 -2.11
C TRP A 50 2.65 -14.76 -2.68
N PHE A 51 3.84 -14.39 -2.23
CA PHE A 51 5.08 -15.02 -2.66
C PHE A 51 5.80 -15.71 -1.50
N GLU A 52 6.49 -16.80 -1.84
CA GLU A 52 7.21 -17.64 -0.87
C GLU A 52 8.54 -17.03 -0.43
N TYR A 53 9.30 -16.49 -1.39
CA TYR A 53 10.59 -15.88 -1.13
C TYR A 53 10.75 -14.58 -1.90
N ILE A 54 11.48 -13.64 -1.29
CA ILE A 54 11.98 -12.46 -1.99
C ILE A 54 13.26 -12.88 -2.70
N ASP A 55 13.14 -13.47 -3.89
CA ASP A 55 14.31 -13.58 -4.79
C ASP A 55 14.69 -12.22 -5.41
N TRP A 56 13.93 -11.17 -5.12
CA TRP A 56 14.11 -9.84 -5.69
C TRP A 56 15.20 -8.99 -5.02
N GLY A 57 16.16 -9.61 -4.31
CA GLY A 57 17.42 -9.03 -3.82
C GLY A 57 17.36 -7.80 -2.89
N LYS A 58 16.24 -7.05 -2.83
CA LYS A 58 16.14 -5.70 -2.22
C LYS A 58 14.74 -5.29 -1.75
N THR A 59 13.64 -5.93 -2.19
CA THR A 59 12.28 -5.41 -1.92
C THR A 59 11.35 -6.42 -1.24
N ALA A 60 10.77 -6.01 -0.10
CA ALA A 60 9.87 -6.83 0.72
C ALA A 60 8.44 -6.99 0.18
N GLY A 61 8.12 -6.25 -0.87
CA GLY A 61 6.90 -6.27 -1.64
C GLY A 61 7.14 -5.59 -2.98
N LYS A 62 6.15 -5.60 -3.86
CA LYS A 62 6.19 -4.84 -5.10
C LYS A 62 4.79 -4.51 -5.58
N THR A 63 4.56 -3.26 -5.92
CA THR A 63 3.32 -2.79 -6.52
C THR A 63 3.55 -2.45 -7.98
N TYR A 64 2.66 -2.94 -8.84
CA TYR A 64 2.71 -2.75 -10.29
C TYR A 64 1.69 -1.70 -10.73
N GLU A 65 1.93 -1.13 -11.90
CA GLU A 65 1.11 -0.07 -12.50
C GLU A 65 -0.34 -0.50 -12.72
N ASN A 66 -0.54 -1.79 -13.02
CA ASN A 66 -1.84 -2.41 -13.23
C ASN A 66 -2.66 -2.62 -11.94
N GLY A 67 -2.15 -2.19 -10.77
CA GLY A 67 -2.82 -2.33 -9.49
C GLY A 67 -2.63 -3.69 -8.80
N GLN A 68 -1.71 -4.52 -9.32
CA GLN A 68 -1.30 -5.76 -8.70
C GLN A 68 -0.25 -5.48 -7.60
N ILE A 69 -0.39 -6.15 -6.47
CA ILE A 69 0.49 -6.01 -5.31
C ILE A 69 1.04 -7.37 -4.94
N TYR A 70 2.36 -7.51 -4.96
CA TYR A 70 3.09 -8.68 -4.51
C TYR A 70 3.54 -8.47 -3.08
N LEU A 71 3.19 -9.41 -2.21
CA LEU A 71 3.58 -9.40 -0.80
C LEU A 71 4.13 -10.76 -0.39
N VAL A 72 5.11 -10.73 0.50
CA VAL A 72 5.55 -11.95 1.18
C VAL A 72 4.46 -12.40 2.14
N HIS A 73 4.13 -13.68 2.09
CA HIS A 73 3.16 -14.27 3.00
C HIS A 73 3.64 -14.15 4.46
N PRO A 74 2.76 -13.83 5.45
CA PRO A 74 3.14 -13.73 6.86
C PRO A 74 3.93 -14.92 7.40
N GLU A 75 3.51 -16.15 7.05
CA GLU A 75 4.21 -17.37 7.48
C GLU A 75 5.64 -17.46 6.98
N ASN A 76 5.90 -17.01 5.75
CA ASN A 76 7.25 -17.00 5.18
C ASN A 76 8.07 -15.84 5.76
N TRP A 77 7.42 -14.71 6.01
CA TRP A 77 8.04 -13.58 6.70
C TRP A 77 8.55 -13.96 8.08
N LYS A 78 7.75 -14.68 8.90
CA LYS A 78 8.17 -15.16 10.22
C LYS A 78 9.45 -16.00 10.20
N ARG A 79 9.71 -16.69 9.08
CA ARG A 79 10.89 -17.55 8.87
C ARG A 79 12.11 -16.79 8.30
N GLY A 80 11.96 -15.51 7.96
CA GLY A 80 13.03 -14.69 7.41
C GLY A 80 14.16 -14.42 8.41
N ARG A 81 15.40 -14.27 7.92
CA ARG A 81 16.55 -13.89 8.77
C ARG A 81 16.63 -12.38 9.03
N LYS A 82 16.42 -11.57 7.99
CA LYS A 82 16.51 -10.09 8.04
C LYS A 82 15.16 -9.42 8.33
N TYR A 83 14.08 -10.01 7.82
CA TYR A 83 12.73 -9.46 7.88
C TYR A 83 11.82 -10.52 8.52
N ASN A 84 11.52 -10.38 9.80
CA ASN A 84 10.73 -11.37 10.55
C ASN A 84 9.74 -10.79 11.56
N SER A 85 9.74 -9.46 11.76
CA SER A 85 8.83 -8.84 12.73
C SER A 85 7.48 -8.48 12.11
N GLU A 86 6.42 -8.63 12.91
CA GLU A 86 5.05 -8.22 12.57
C GLU A 86 5.00 -6.76 12.12
N ARG A 87 5.66 -5.87 12.89
CA ARG A 87 5.64 -4.43 12.59
C ARG A 87 6.32 -4.10 11.28
N SER A 88 7.41 -4.80 10.95
CA SER A 88 8.05 -4.61 9.64
C SER A 88 7.16 -5.13 8.51
N TRP A 89 6.47 -6.25 8.71
CA TRP A 89 5.54 -6.80 7.70
C TRP A 89 4.37 -5.85 7.45
N ILE A 90 3.70 -5.39 8.51
CA ILE A 90 2.60 -4.43 8.41
C ILE A 90 3.05 -3.13 7.73
N LYS A 91 4.25 -2.64 8.06
CA LYS A 91 4.84 -1.47 7.40
C LYS A 91 5.03 -1.71 5.91
N THR A 92 5.48 -2.89 5.49
CA THR A 92 5.59 -3.28 4.08
C THR A 92 4.23 -3.28 3.39
N VAL A 93 3.18 -3.82 4.02
CA VAL A 93 1.82 -3.76 3.45
C VAL A 93 1.39 -2.32 3.23
N TYR A 94 1.61 -1.42 4.20
CA TYR A 94 1.30 -0.01 4.03
C TYR A 94 2.16 0.67 2.96
N HIS A 95 3.42 0.28 2.82
CA HIS A 95 4.31 0.80 1.79
C HIS A 95 3.79 0.47 0.39
N GLU A 96 3.47 -0.80 0.14
CA GLU A 96 2.93 -1.25 -1.14
C GLU A 96 1.54 -0.67 -1.42
N LEU A 97 0.65 -0.62 -0.44
CA LEU A 97 -0.63 0.09 -0.60
C LEU A 97 -0.44 1.58 -0.87
N GLY A 98 0.57 2.20 -0.27
CA GLY A 98 0.93 3.59 -0.54
C GLY A 98 1.30 3.77 -2.01
N HIS A 99 2.10 2.85 -2.58
CA HIS A 99 2.31 2.80 -4.02
C HIS A 99 0.99 2.65 -4.76
N TYR A 100 0.16 1.66 -4.44
CA TYR A 100 -1.11 1.47 -5.14
C TYR A 100 -1.99 2.73 -5.15
N VAL A 101 -2.13 3.40 -4.00
CA VAL A 101 -2.86 4.67 -3.89
C VAL A 101 -2.26 5.74 -4.78
N PHE A 102 -0.93 5.82 -4.83
CA PHE A 102 -0.25 6.77 -5.70
C PHE A 102 -0.44 6.45 -7.19
N TRP A 103 -0.47 5.19 -7.59
CA TRP A 103 -0.61 4.80 -8.99
C TRP A 103 -2.06 4.91 -9.48
N ALA A 104 -3.02 4.51 -8.65
CA ALA A 104 -4.44 4.55 -9.00
C ALA A 104 -5.02 5.98 -9.10
N ASP A 105 -4.33 6.98 -8.54
CA ASP A 105 -4.66 8.42 -8.63
C ASP A 105 -3.84 9.16 -9.70
N ALA A 106 -3.51 8.49 -10.81
CA ALA A 106 -2.64 9.04 -11.86
C ALA A 106 -3.23 10.28 -12.54
N GLU A 107 -4.53 10.30 -12.87
CA GLU A 107 -5.21 11.42 -13.54
C GLU A 107 -5.16 12.72 -12.72
N ASN A 108 -5.60 12.69 -11.45
CA ASN A 108 -5.53 13.86 -10.58
C ASN A 108 -4.10 14.38 -10.37
N LYS A 109 -3.10 13.51 -10.47
CA LYS A 109 -1.69 13.90 -10.42
C LYS A 109 -1.22 14.51 -11.73
N ALA A 110 -1.62 13.95 -12.86
CA ALA A 110 -1.33 14.48 -14.19
C ALA A 110 -1.92 15.90 -14.33
N ASP A 111 -3.16 16.11 -13.91
CA ASP A 111 -3.81 17.43 -13.91
C ASP A 111 -3.08 18.44 -13.00
N LYS A 112 -2.72 18.04 -11.77
CA LYS A 112 -1.97 18.91 -10.85
C LYS A 112 -0.57 19.20 -11.37
N PHE A 113 0.06 18.24 -12.02
CA PHE A 113 1.36 18.40 -12.67
C PHE A 113 1.26 19.40 -13.82
N ALA A 114 0.33 19.17 -14.77
CA ALA A 114 0.08 20.06 -15.91
C ALA A 114 -0.24 21.49 -15.45
N THR A 115 -1.17 21.64 -14.50
CA THR A 115 -1.54 22.95 -13.93
C THR A 115 -0.32 23.68 -13.36
N ARG A 116 0.55 22.98 -12.63
CA ARG A 116 1.77 23.59 -12.05
C ARG A 116 2.84 23.90 -13.08
N MET A 117 2.97 23.09 -14.12
CA MET A 117 3.89 23.33 -15.23
C MET A 117 3.49 24.56 -16.04
N VAL A 118 2.19 24.85 -16.17
CA VAL A 118 1.69 26.02 -16.90
C VAL A 118 1.65 27.28 -16.02
N ARG A 119 1.39 27.13 -14.72
CA ARG A 119 1.26 28.27 -13.80
C ARG A 119 2.59 29.00 -13.60
N GLY A 120 2.63 30.28 -13.96
CA GLY A 120 3.79 31.17 -13.72
C GLY A 120 4.79 31.27 -14.88
N VAL A 121 4.59 30.52 -15.97
CA VAL A 121 5.45 30.56 -17.16
C VAL A 121 5.01 31.65 -18.16
N ASN A 122 3.78 32.16 -18.05
CA ASN A 122 3.26 33.23 -18.91
C ASN A 122 3.73 34.66 -18.54
N ASN A 123 4.84 34.81 -17.80
CA ASN A 123 5.48 36.11 -17.57
C ASN A 123 6.61 36.40 -18.58
N HIS A 124 6.47 35.93 -19.83
CA HIS A 124 7.31 36.40 -20.93
C HIS A 124 6.85 37.80 -21.35
N LYS A 125 7.36 38.82 -20.67
CA LYS A 125 7.51 40.17 -21.21
C LYS A 125 8.95 40.34 -21.68
#